data_AF-A0A7S4L240-F1
#
_entry.id   AF-A0A7S4L240-F1
#
_cell.length_a   1.000
_cell.length_b   1.000
_cell.length_c   1.000
_cell.angle_alpha   90.00
_cell.angle_beta   90.00
_cell.angle_gamma   90.00
#
_symmetry.space_group_name_H-M   'P 1'
#
loop_
_entity.id
_entity.type
_entity.pdbx_description
1 polymer ?
#
loop_
_entity_poly.entity_id
_entity_poly.type
_entity_poly.pdbx_seq_one_letter_code
_entity_poly.pdbx_strand_id
1 'polypeptide(L)'
;SSHTTTAPSFSGSPRTSHPFHVPEHLEQYKERCVREAVLIAKALIAEASKCKSLEGEALWAKVGIACGPLAGAIVGKTRRFYCLFGDAVNTSARMCSHSQPGSILCTSE
;
A
#
# COMPACT_ATOMS: atom_id res chain seq x y z
N SER A 1 -44.15 -11.36 -11.24
CA SER A 1 -43.20 -12.46 -11.42
C SER A 1 -42.43 -12.26 -12.72
N SER A 2 -41.26 -11.63 -12.66
CA SER A 2 -40.27 -11.70 -13.73
C SER A 2 -38.92 -11.39 -13.14
N HIS A 3 -38.03 -12.35 -13.31
CA HIS A 3 -36.80 -12.55 -12.56
C HIS A 3 -35.76 -11.45 -12.77
N THR A 4 -35.08 -11.17 -11.67
CA THR A 4 -33.76 -10.57 -11.55
C THR A 4 -32.75 -11.25 -12.48
N THR A 5 -31.98 -10.47 -13.24
CA THR A 5 -30.64 -10.85 -13.66
C THR A 5 -29.69 -9.74 -13.26
N THR A 6 -29.19 -9.84 -12.03
CA THR A 6 -28.01 -9.13 -11.52
C THR A 6 -26.81 -9.55 -12.38
N ALA A 7 -26.22 -8.59 -13.10
CA ALA A 7 -24.94 -8.80 -13.76
C ALA A 7 -23.85 -9.08 -12.71
N PRO A 8 -22.88 -9.96 -12.98
CA PRO A 8 -21.92 -10.41 -11.98
C PRO A 8 -21.02 -9.25 -11.54
N SER A 9 -20.80 -9.20 -10.23
CA SER A 9 -19.82 -8.36 -9.56
C SER A 9 -18.45 -8.52 -10.21
N PHE A 10 -18.03 -7.51 -10.96
CA PHE A 10 -16.71 -7.42 -11.56
C PHE A 10 -15.68 -7.36 -10.43
N SER A 11 -14.92 -8.45 -10.23
CA SER A 11 -13.85 -8.55 -9.23
C SER A 11 -12.53 -7.89 -9.69
N GLY A 12 -12.62 -6.87 -10.54
CA GLY A 12 -11.49 -6.04 -10.94
C GLY A 12 -11.42 -4.79 -10.06
N SER A 13 -10.21 -4.35 -9.72
CA SER A 13 -10.02 -3.03 -9.11
C SER A 13 -10.74 -1.98 -9.99
N PRO A 14 -11.62 -1.12 -9.45
CA PRO A 14 -12.34 -0.10 -10.23
C PRO A 14 -11.44 0.83 -11.06
N ARG A 15 -10.14 0.88 -10.71
CA ARG A 15 -9.12 1.69 -11.38
C ARG A 15 -8.66 1.16 -12.74
N THR A 16 -8.91 -0.11 -13.05
CA THR A 16 -8.42 -0.71 -14.31
C THR A 16 -9.19 -0.20 -15.54
N SER A 17 -10.46 0.19 -15.37
CA SER A 17 -11.29 0.74 -16.45
C SER A 17 -11.14 2.26 -16.60
N HIS A 18 -10.90 2.99 -15.50
CA HIS A 18 -10.75 4.45 -15.49
C HIS A 18 -9.59 4.89 -14.58
N PRO A 19 -8.33 4.79 -15.05
CA PRO A 19 -7.15 4.99 -14.21
C PRO A 19 -6.97 6.42 -13.65
N PHE A 20 -7.63 7.41 -14.27
CA PHE A 20 -7.59 8.81 -13.85
C PHE A 20 -8.86 9.28 -13.12
N HIS A 21 -9.85 8.40 -12.92
CA HIS A 21 -11.07 8.74 -12.21
C HIS A 21 -10.84 8.65 -10.70
N VAL A 22 -11.14 9.73 -9.97
CA VAL A 22 -11.09 9.73 -8.51
C VAL A 22 -12.16 8.76 -8.00
N PRO A 23 -11.84 7.84 -7.07
CA PRO A 23 -12.85 6.92 -6.54
C PRO A 23 -14.06 7.66 -5.98
N GLU A 24 -15.27 7.17 -6.30
CA GLU A 24 -16.46 7.52 -5.53
C GLU A 24 -16.21 7.18 -4.05
N HIS A 25 -16.57 8.10 -3.15
CA HIS A 25 -16.30 7.98 -1.70
C HIS A 25 -14.81 7.85 -1.32
N LEU A 26 -14.00 8.82 -1.75
CA LEU A 26 -12.56 8.89 -1.53
C LEU A 26 -12.12 8.55 -0.09
N GLU A 27 -12.82 9.05 0.93
CA GLU A 27 -12.45 8.82 2.34
C GLU A 27 -12.57 7.35 2.76
N GLN A 28 -13.65 6.66 2.36
CA GLN A 28 -13.83 5.23 2.64
C GLN A 28 -12.79 4.40 1.86
N TYR A 29 -12.46 4.83 0.65
CA TYR A 29 -11.40 4.21 -0.13
C TYR A 29 -10.03 4.35 0.55
N LYS A 30 -9.70 5.54 1.07
CA LYS A 30 -8.47 5.79 1.85
C LYS A 30 -8.43 4.93 3.10
N GLU A 31 -9.52 4.90 3.87
CA GLU A 31 -9.62 4.10 5.10
C GLU A 31 -9.35 2.62 4.83
N ARG A 32 -10.01 2.05 3.80
CA ARG A 32 -9.75 0.67 3.36
C ARG A 32 -8.28 0.51 2.95
N CYS A 33 -7.76 1.47 2.18
CA CYS A 33 -6.34 1.66 1.84
C CYS A 33 -5.39 1.38 3.00
N VAL A 34 -5.52 2.24 3.99
CA VAL A 34 -4.66 2.29 5.18
C VAL A 34 -4.85 1.02 6.01
N ARG A 35 -6.08 0.54 6.17
CA ARG A 35 -6.37 -0.68 6.91
C ARG A 35 -5.66 -1.89 6.32
N GLU A 36 -5.76 -2.10 5.01
CA GLU A 36 -5.07 -3.22 4.34
C GLU A 36 -3.54 -3.07 4.42
N ALA A 37 -3.02 -1.85 4.25
CA ALA A 37 -1.59 -1.58 4.40
C ALA A 37 -1.07 -1.93 5.81
N VAL A 38 -1.82 -1.59 6.86
CA VAL A 38 -1.49 -1.94 8.25
C VAL A 38 -1.53 -3.45 8.47
N LEU A 39 -2.50 -4.17 7.89
CA LEU A 39 -2.58 -5.63 8.01
C LEU A 39 -1.36 -6.31 7.36
N ILE A 40 -1.00 -5.88 6.15
CA ILE A 40 0.20 -6.38 5.46
C ILE A 40 1.46 -6.06 6.25
N ALA A 41 1.57 -4.84 6.79
CA ALA A 41 2.71 -4.44 7.62
C ALA A 41 2.86 -5.30 8.88
N LYS A 42 1.75 -5.60 9.57
CA LYS A 42 1.75 -6.50 10.73
C LYS A 42 2.20 -7.91 10.35
N ALA A 43 1.70 -8.44 9.23
CA ALA A 43 2.11 -9.75 8.73
C ALA A 43 3.62 -9.78 8.39
N LEU A 44 4.13 -8.72 7.75
CA LEU A 44 5.56 -8.58 7.43
C LEU A 44 6.42 -8.58 8.69
N ILE A 45 6.06 -7.81 9.71
CA ILE A 45 6.81 -7.75 10.98
C ILE A 45 6.79 -9.11 11.67
N ALA A 46 5.62 -9.75 11.74
CA ALA A 46 5.47 -11.07 12.33
C ALA A 46 6.33 -12.11 11.62
N GLU A 47 6.39 -12.08 10.29
CA GLU A 47 7.20 -13.02 9.53
C GLU A 47 8.69 -12.73 9.65
N ALA A 48 9.10 -11.45 9.59
CA ALA A 48 10.49 -11.05 9.79
C ALA A 48 11.03 -11.56 11.13
N SER A 49 10.23 -11.48 12.20
CA SER A 49 10.65 -11.94 13.54
C SER A 49 10.93 -13.45 13.65
N LYS A 50 10.42 -14.27 12.70
CA LYS A 50 10.69 -15.72 12.63
C LYS A 50 11.97 -16.04 11.86
N CYS A 51 12.43 -15.10 11.06
CA CYS A 51 13.63 -15.26 10.25
C CYS A 51 14.88 -14.86 11.04
N LYS A 52 16.01 -15.47 10.67
CA LYS A 52 17.33 -15.14 11.19
C LYS A 52 18.26 -14.78 10.05
N SER A 53 19.24 -13.93 10.32
CA SER A 53 20.35 -13.69 9.40
C SER A 53 21.22 -14.96 9.27
N LEU A 54 22.19 -14.93 8.35
CA LEU A 54 23.17 -16.01 8.20
C LEU A 54 24.02 -16.20 9.46
N GLU A 55 24.18 -15.14 10.24
CA GLU A 55 24.90 -15.07 11.51
C GLU A 55 24.01 -15.44 12.72
N GLY A 56 22.72 -15.72 12.49
CA GLY A 56 21.77 -16.17 13.51
C GLY A 56 21.04 -15.06 14.27
N GLU A 57 21.22 -13.79 13.89
CA GLU A 57 20.53 -12.65 14.50
C GLU A 57 19.05 -12.62 14.07
N ALA A 58 18.15 -12.30 15.01
CA ALA A 58 16.73 -12.18 14.69
C ALA A 58 16.50 -10.98 13.74
N LEU A 59 15.81 -11.22 12.62
CA LEU A 59 15.48 -10.15 11.71
C LEU A 59 14.33 -9.31 12.27
N TRP A 60 14.34 -8.02 11.92
CA TRP A 60 13.29 -7.08 12.25
C TRP A 60 12.98 -6.20 11.04
N ALA A 61 11.74 -5.71 10.99
CA ALA A 61 11.29 -4.78 9.96
C ALA A 61 10.81 -3.47 10.60
N LYS A 62 11.01 -2.38 9.87
CA LYS A 62 10.46 -1.05 10.16
C LYS A 62 9.48 -0.70 9.05
N VAL A 63 8.31 -0.20 9.40
CA VAL A 63 7.29 0.19 8.42
C VAL A 63 6.85 1.63 8.65
N GLY A 64 6.85 2.41 7.57
CA GLY A 64 6.27 3.76 7.52
C GLY A 64 5.08 3.78 6.57
N ILE A 65 3.97 4.40 6.99
CA ILE A 65 2.75 4.52 6.20
C ILE A 65 2.36 6.00 6.09
N ALA A 66 2.02 6.44 4.88
CA ALA A 66 1.41 7.74 4.61
C ALA A 66 0.38 7.57 3.50
N CYS A 67 -0.74 8.30 3.59
CA CYS A 67 -1.77 8.33 2.56
C CYS A 67 -1.79 9.72 1.91
N GLY A 68 -1.89 9.79 0.58
CA GLY A 68 -1.92 11.07 -0.11
C GLY A 68 -1.86 10.92 -1.62
N PRO A 69 -1.97 12.05 -2.36
CA PRO A 69 -1.86 12.05 -3.80
C PRO A 69 -0.46 11.62 -4.26
N LEU A 70 -0.42 10.83 -5.33
CA LEU A 70 0.81 10.37 -5.97
C LEU A 70 0.57 10.14 -7.46
N ALA A 71 1.64 10.21 -8.25
CA ALA A 71 1.66 9.91 -9.67
C ALA A 71 2.45 8.63 -9.92
N GLY A 72 1.90 7.72 -10.74
CA GLY A 72 2.60 6.53 -11.22
C GLY A 72 3.00 6.67 -12.68
N ALA A 73 4.20 6.21 -13.05
CA ALA A 73 4.69 6.25 -14.42
C ALA A 73 5.55 5.03 -14.76
N ILE A 74 5.67 4.72 -16.05
CA ILE A 74 6.64 3.76 -16.57
C ILE A 74 7.87 4.54 -17.07
N VAL A 75 9.03 4.27 -16.48
CA VAL A 75 10.30 4.93 -16.81
C VAL A 75 11.19 3.98 -17.61
N GLY A 76 11.81 4.51 -18.67
CA GLY A 76 12.76 3.79 -19.52
C GLY A 76 12.15 3.24 -20.82
N LYS A 77 12.94 3.26 -21.90
CA LYS A 77 12.50 2.84 -23.25
C LYS A 77 12.69 1.34 -23.50
N THR A 78 13.88 0.81 -23.21
CA THR A 78 14.23 -0.61 -23.44
C THR A 78 13.89 -1.48 -22.23
N ARG A 79 14.21 -1.01 -21.02
CA ARG A 79 13.82 -1.65 -19.76
C ARG A 79 12.85 -0.72 -19.05
N ARG A 80 11.64 -1.22 -18.80
CA ARG A 80 10.53 -0.46 -18.24
C ARG A 80 10.45 -0.67 -16.73
N PHE A 81 10.51 0.41 -15.95
CA PHE A 81 10.35 0.42 -14.50
C PHE A 81 9.06 1.11 -14.11
N TYR A 82 8.27 0.50 -13.22
CA TYR A 82 7.12 1.18 -12.64
C TYR A 82 7.58 2.05 -11.47
N CYS A 83 7.38 3.36 -11.56
CA CYS A 83 7.84 4.33 -10.58
C CYS A 83 6.65 5.11 -10.01
N LEU A 84 6.69 5.35 -8.69
CA LEU A 84 5.72 6.19 -7.98
C LEU A 84 6.43 7.46 -7.50
N PHE A 85 5.80 8.62 -7.70
CA PHE A 85 6.30 9.93 -7.31
C PHE A 85 5.23 10.70 -6.53
N GLY A 86 5.63 11.46 -5.52
CA GLY A 86 4.73 12.32 -4.74
C GLY A 86 5.16 12.48 -3.29
N ASP A 87 4.49 13.38 -2.57
CA ASP A 87 4.83 13.64 -1.16
C ASP A 87 4.51 12.47 -0.25
N ALA A 88 3.51 11.66 -0.59
CA ALA A 88 3.14 10.47 0.17
C ALA A 88 4.30 9.45 0.24
N VAL A 89 5.05 9.25 -0.86
CA VAL A 89 6.21 8.31 -0.86
C VAL A 89 7.39 8.86 -0.06
N ASN A 90 7.64 10.16 -0.12
CA ASN A 90 8.69 10.79 0.67
C ASN A 90 8.33 10.80 2.16
N THR A 91 7.05 11.02 2.47
CA THR A 91 6.55 11.06 3.85
C THR A 91 6.53 9.66 4.46
N SER A 92 6.10 8.62 3.72
CA SER A 92 6.17 7.25 4.22
C SER A 92 7.62 6.81 4.46
N ALA A 93 8.56 7.21 3.60
CA ALA A 93 9.98 6.98 3.81
C ALA A 93 10.47 7.66 5.10
N ARG A 94 10.10 8.92 5.35
CA ARG A 94 10.39 9.61 6.61
C ARG A 94 9.79 8.88 7.82
N MET A 95 8.53 8.43 7.74
CA MET A 95 7.90 7.67 8.83
C MET A 95 8.65 6.36 9.10
N CYS A 96 9.08 5.66 8.05
CA CYS A 96 9.89 4.44 8.19
C CYS A 96 11.24 4.74 8.85
N SER A 97 11.94 5.81 8.44
CA SER A 97 13.22 6.20 9.04
C SER A 97 13.09 6.47 10.55
N HIS A 98 12.00 7.12 10.98
CA HIS A 98 11.76 7.46 12.39
C HIS A 98 11.12 6.34 13.22
N SER A 99 10.63 5.25 12.59
CA SER A 99 10.00 4.17 13.35
C SER A 99 11.04 3.37 14.17
N GLN A 100 10.57 2.63 15.17
CA GLN A 100 11.39 1.70 15.93
C GLN A 100 11.39 0.30 15.27
N PRO A 101 12.43 -0.52 15.45
CA PRO A 101 12.42 -1.91 15.02
C PRO A 101 11.14 -2.65 15.46
N GLY A 102 10.49 -3.37 14.55
CA GLY A 102 9.26 -4.11 14.83
C GLY A 102 8.00 -3.24 14.99
N SER A 103 8.06 -1.96 14.60
CA SER A 103 6.94 -1.03 14.71
C SER A 103 6.49 -0.44 13.37
N ILE A 104 5.23 -0.01 13.35
CA ILE A 104 4.60 0.71 12.25
C ILE A 104 4.40 2.15 12.71
N LEU A 105 4.90 3.12 11.93
CA LEU A 105 4.64 4.54 12.13
C LEU A 105 3.80 5.09 10.98
N CYS A 106 2.70 5.76 11.31
CA CYS A 106 1.76 6.31 10.34
C CYS A 106 1.65 7.84 10.51
N THR A 107 1.34 8.54 9.42
CA THR A 107 0.88 9.93 9.50
C THR A 107 -0.47 10.02 10.21
N SER A 108 -0.77 11.18 10.80
CA SER A 108 -2.04 11.45 11.49
C SER A 108 -3.19 11.86 10.58
N GLU A 109 -2.88 12.18 9.31
CA GLU A 109 -3.83 12.59 8.27
C GLU A 109 -4.65 11.42 7.72
#